data_AF-A0A6G3SQF9-F1
#
_entry.id   AF-A0A6G3SQF9-F1
#
_cell.length_a   1.000
_cell.length_b   1.000
_cell.length_c   1.000
_cell.angle_alpha   90.00
_cell.angle_beta   90.00
_cell.angle_gamma   90.00
#
_symmetry.space_group_name_H-M   'P 1'
#
loop_
_entity.id
_entity.type
_entity.pdbx_description
1 polymer ?
#
loop_
_entity_poly.entity_id
_entity_poly.type
_entity_poly.pdbx_seq_one_letter_code
_entity_poly.pdbx_strand_id
1 'polypeptide(L)'
;GGRVPPAWAVGCGAVALMGAHQLSSPGWGGVALNVAALVLAGGGLLWWSGRPGWGPVHVLAVCGAALVVNAALSFVVEPLGDTSPVLKYGANAVLMVVVLLLLGWARRRLRHITVRPLEGARSA
;
A
#
# COMPACT_ATOMS: atom_id res chain seq x y z
N GLY A 1 -9.13 24.92 3.35
CA GLY A 1 -8.49 23.78 2.66
C GLY A 1 -7.81 22.90 3.69
N GLY A 2 -8.17 21.61 3.79
CA GLY A 2 -7.65 20.71 4.81
C GLY A 2 -6.25 20.16 4.48
N ARG A 3 -5.41 19.99 5.50
CA ARG A 3 -4.07 19.39 5.36
C ARG A 3 -4.17 17.96 4.81
N VAL A 4 -3.23 17.59 3.95
CA VAL A 4 -3.03 16.20 3.48
C VAL A 4 -2.42 15.39 4.63
N PRO A 5 -2.94 14.20 4.99
CA PRO A 5 -2.34 13.34 5.99
C PRO A 5 -0.93 12.91 5.59
N PRO A 6 -0.03 12.66 6.55
CA PRO A 6 1.31 12.18 6.20
C PRO A 6 1.23 10.81 5.52
N ALA A 7 2.11 10.57 4.53
CA ALA A 7 2.08 9.35 3.70
C ALA A 7 2.09 8.03 4.48
N TRP A 8 2.74 7.97 5.65
CA TRP A 8 2.70 6.77 6.50
C TRP A 8 1.28 6.49 7.03
N ALA A 9 0.53 7.52 7.41
CA ALA A 9 -0.84 7.38 7.90
C ALA A 9 -1.77 6.94 6.77
N VAL A 10 -1.58 7.49 5.56
CA VAL A 10 -2.30 7.05 4.36
C VAL A 10 -2.01 5.57 4.06
N GLY A 11 -0.74 5.15 4.13
CA GLY A 11 -0.35 3.76 3.95
C GLY A 11 -0.96 2.82 5.00
N CYS A 12 -0.86 3.17 6.28
CA CYS A 12 -1.47 2.39 7.37
C CYS A 12 -2.99 2.31 7.22
N GLY A 13 -3.65 3.41 6.87
CA GLY A 13 -5.08 3.43 6.58
C GLY A 13 -5.44 2.53 5.41
N ALA A 14 -4.66 2.56 4.32
CA ALA A 14 -4.86 1.67 3.18
C ALA A 14 -4.67 0.19 3.55
N VAL A 15 -3.66 -0.16 4.34
CA VAL A 15 -3.47 -1.52 4.87
C VAL A 15 -4.68 -1.97 5.69
N ALA A 16 -5.17 -1.11 6.59
CA ALA A 16 -6.31 -1.43 7.42
C ALA A 16 -7.59 -1.64 6.59
N LEU A 17 -7.88 -0.75 5.65
CA LEU A 17 -9.06 -0.84 4.78
C LEU A 17 -9.01 -2.06 3.87
N MET A 18 -7.86 -2.35 3.25
CA MET A 18 -7.68 -3.50 2.38
C MET A 18 -7.67 -4.81 3.17
N GLY A 19 -7.05 -4.84 4.35
CA GLY A 19 -7.09 -5.99 5.24
C GLY A 19 -8.51 -6.29 5.72
N ALA A 20 -9.25 -5.26 6.14
CA ALA A 20 -10.65 -5.40 6.53
C ALA A 20 -11.53 -5.91 5.38
N HIS A 21 -11.28 -5.45 4.15
CA HIS A 21 -11.95 -5.96 2.96
C HIS A 21 -11.72 -7.47 2.76
N GLN A 22 -10.46 -7.89 2.84
CA GLN A 22 -10.05 -9.27 2.59
C GLN A 22 -10.47 -10.25 3.69
N LEU A 23 -10.57 -9.77 4.92
CA LEU A 23 -10.98 -10.57 6.09
C LEU A 23 -12.48 -10.42 6.41
N SER A 24 -13.26 -9.79 5.53
CA SER A 24 -14.68 -9.57 5.73
C SER A 24 -15.46 -10.90 5.71
N SER A 25 -16.43 -11.03 6.61
CA SER A 25 -17.29 -12.21 6.68
C SER A 25 -18.20 -12.33 5.44
N PRO A 26 -18.44 -13.54 4.92
CA PRO A 26 -19.42 -13.77 3.87
C PRO A 26 -20.84 -13.43 4.37
N GLY A 27 -21.39 -12.28 3.95
CA GLY A 27 -22.74 -11.85 4.31
C GLY A 27 -22.97 -10.36 4.11
N TRP A 28 -24.19 -9.89 4.37
CA TRP A 28 -24.58 -8.48 4.18
C TRP A 28 -23.75 -7.52 5.04
N GLY A 29 -23.33 -7.93 6.24
CA GLY A 29 -22.42 -7.15 7.07
C GLY A 29 -21.04 -6.96 6.42
N GLY A 30 -20.48 -8.01 5.82
CA GLY A 30 -19.24 -7.91 5.06
C GLY A 30 -19.39 -7.05 3.80
N VAL A 31 -20.52 -7.15 3.09
CA VAL A 31 -20.84 -6.27 1.96
C VAL A 31 -20.86 -4.81 2.39
N ALA A 32 -21.57 -4.48 3.48
CA ALA A 32 -21.63 -3.12 4.00
C ALA A 32 -20.24 -2.60 4.39
N LEU A 33 -19.41 -3.43 5.04
CA LEU A 33 -18.02 -3.11 5.37
C LEU A 33 -17.19 -2.83 4.11
N ASN A 34 -17.32 -3.66 3.07
CA ASN A 34 -16.60 -3.51 1.81
C ASN A 34 -16.98 -2.22 1.09
N VAL A 35 -18.27 -1.90 1.05
CA VAL A 35 -18.76 -0.63 0.48
C VAL A 35 -18.21 0.55 1.27
N ALA A 36 -18.28 0.51 2.60
CA ALA A 36 -17.71 1.56 3.44
C ALA A 36 -16.20 1.72 3.22
N ALA A 37 -15.46 0.60 3.15
CA ALA A 37 -14.02 0.63 2.92
C ALA A 37 -13.67 1.23 1.54
N LEU A 38 -14.42 0.87 0.49
CA LEU A 38 -14.25 1.43 -0.85
C LEU A 38 -14.58 2.92 -0.90
N VAL A 39 -15.66 3.35 -0.25
CA VAL A 39 -16.04 4.76 -0.18
C VAL A 39 -14.98 5.58 0.56
N LEU A 40 -14.47 5.08 1.69
CA LEU A 40 -13.43 5.75 2.46
C LEU A 40 -12.11 5.81 1.69
N ALA A 41 -11.68 4.70 1.08
CA ALA A 41 -10.44 4.64 0.31
C ALA A 41 -10.51 5.49 -0.96
N GLY A 42 -11.53 5.27 -1.79
CA GLY A 42 -11.73 5.98 -3.06
C GLY A 42 -12.04 7.45 -2.85
N GLY A 43 -12.96 7.77 -1.94
CA GLY A 43 -13.31 9.15 -1.59
C GLY A 43 -12.12 9.91 -1.00
N GLY A 44 -11.37 9.28 -0.10
CA GLY A 44 -10.13 9.85 0.43
C GLY A 44 -9.09 10.11 -0.66
N LEU A 45 -8.86 9.14 -1.54
CA LEU A 45 -7.90 9.27 -2.64
C LEU A 45 -8.30 10.40 -3.61
N LEU A 46 -9.57 10.46 -4.02
CA LEU A 46 -10.09 11.54 -4.88
C LEU A 46 -9.96 12.91 -4.20
N TRP A 47 -10.26 12.99 -2.90
CA TRP A 47 -10.25 14.25 -2.18
C TRP A 47 -8.84 14.78 -1.89
N TRP A 48 -7.89 13.91 -1.56
CA TRP A 48 -6.52 14.31 -1.23
C TRP A 48 -5.59 14.38 -2.45
N SER A 49 -5.82 13.60 -3.51
CA SER A 49 -4.91 13.55 -4.66
C SER A 49 -4.71 14.89 -5.37
N GLY A 50 -5.75 15.73 -5.39
CA GLY A 50 -5.69 17.09 -5.98
C GLY A 50 -5.12 18.17 -5.05
N ARG A 51 -4.71 17.85 -3.82
CA ARG A 51 -4.32 18.86 -2.83
C ARG A 51 -2.82 19.15 -2.84
N PRO A 52 -2.42 20.41 -2.57
CA PRO A 52 -1.04 20.76 -2.28
C PRO A 52 -0.51 19.91 -1.11
N GLY A 53 0.57 19.17 -1.34
CA GLY A 53 1.16 18.25 -0.38
C GLY A 53 0.93 16.77 -0.69
N TRP A 54 -0.04 16.43 -1.54
CA TRP A 54 -0.09 15.09 -2.13
C TRP A 54 1.05 14.94 -3.14
N GLY A 55 1.63 13.74 -3.21
CA GLY A 55 2.79 13.53 -4.07
C GLY A 55 3.19 12.06 -4.18
N PRO A 56 4.28 11.76 -4.90
CA PRO A 56 4.67 10.39 -5.23
C PRO A 56 4.84 9.46 -4.03
N VAL A 57 5.25 9.99 -2.87
CA VAL A 57 5.37 9.21 -1.64
C VAL A 57 4.02 8.72 -1.09
N HIS A 58 2.94 9.48 -1.29
CA HIS A 58 1.58 9.08 -0.90
C HIS A 58 1.06 7.99 -1.84
N VAL A 59 1.31 8.14 -3.15
CA VAL A 59 0.98 7.11 -4.15
C VAL A 59 1.72 5.81 -3.83
N LEU A 60 3.03 5.88 -3.55
CA LEU A 60 3.81 4.72 -3.13
C LEU A 60 3.25 4.07 -1.86
N ALA A 61 2.80 4.87 -0.88
CA ALA A 61 2.22 4.34 0.35
C ALA A 61 0.90 3.58 0.10
N VAL A 62 0.00 4.13 -0.73
CA VAL A 62 -1.28 3.48 -1.09
C VAL A 62 -1.05 2.21 -1.91
N CYS A 63 -0.26 2.30 -2.98
CA CYS A 63 0.02 1.13 -3.84
C CYS A 63 0.83 0.06 -3.09
N GLY A 64 1.79 0.48 -2.26
CA GLY A 64 2.58 -0.43 -1.44
C GLY A 64 1.75 -1.16 -0.40
N ALA A 65 0.74 -0.51 0.19
CA ALA A 65 -0.20 -1.17 1.09
C ALA A 65 -0.89 -2.38 0.45
N ALA A 66 -1.34 -2.25 -0.81
CA ALA A 66 -1.96 -3.36 -1.53
C ALA A 66 -1.01 -4.56 -1.70
N LEU A 67 0.25 -4.30 -2.06
CA LEU A 67 1.26 -5.35 -2.20
C LEU A 67 1.57 -6.04 -0.86
N VAL A 68 1.68 -5.26 0.22
CA VAL A 68 1.95 -5.79 1.56
C VAL A 68 0.78 -6.62 2.06
N VAL A 69 -0.46 -6.15 1.91
CA VAL A 69 -1.66 -6.90 2.29
C VAL A 69 -1.75 -8.20 1.51
N ASN A 70 -1.54 -8.16 0.19
CA ASN A 70 -1.53 -9.37 -0.64
C ASN A 70 -0.44 -10.36 -0.21
N ALA A 71 0.79 -9.89 -0.01
CA ALA A 71 1.89 -10.73 0.46
C ALA A 71 1.62 -11.30 1.86
N ALA A 72 1.00 -10.54 2.77
CA ALA A 72 0.63 -11.02 4.09
C ALA A 72 -0.48 -12.08 4.03
N LEU A 73 -1.49 -11.87 3.17
CA LEU A 73 -2.59 -12.82 3.00
C LEU A 73 -2.14 -14.16 2.43
N SER A 74 -1.06 -14.18 1.63
CA SER A 74 -0.51 -15.44 1.10
C SER A 74 -0.18 -16.47 2.19
N PHE A 75 0.11 -16.04 3.42
CA PHE A 75 0.38 -16.93 4.56
C PHE A 75 -0.87 -17.61 5.12
N VAL A 76 -2.05 -16.98 4.99
CA VAL A 76 -3.30 -17.45 5.57
C VAL A 76 -4.25 -18.08 4.54
N VAL A 77 -3.99 -17.86 3.25
CA VAL A 77 -4.75 -18.51 2.17
C VAL A 77 -4.45 -20.01 2.16
N GLU A 78 -5.50 -20.82 2.09
CA GLU A 78 -5.39 -22.28 1.98
C GLU A 78 -4.65 -22.66 0.68
N PRO A 79 -3.68 -23.60 0.71
CA PRO A 79 -3.01 -24.02 -0.50
C PRO A 79 -3.99 -24.72 -1.45
N LEU A 80 -3.79 -24.50 -2.75
CA LEU A 80 -4.49 -25.27 -3.78
C LEU A 80 -3.82 -26.65 -3.88
N GLY A 81 -4.49 -27.69 -3.38
CA GLY A 81 -3.99 -29.07 -3.40
C GLY A 81 -2.88 -29.36 -2.40
N ASP A 82 -2.21 -30.51 -2.56
CA ASP A 82 -1.22 -31.01 -1.60
C ASP A 82 0.15 -30.35 -1.81
N THR A 83 0.32 -29.14 -1.24
CA THR A 83 1.60 -28.42 -1.24
C THR A 83 2.33 -28.61 0.08
N SER A 84 3.64 -28.88 0.03
CA SER A 84 4.49 -28.90 1.23
C SER A 84 4.41 -27.56 2.00
N PRO A 85 4.12 -27.56 3.32
CA PRO A 85 4.05 -26.34 4.12
C PRO A 85 5.35 -25.53 4.08
N VAL A 86 6.50 -26.21 4.08
CA VAL A 86 7.81 -25.57 4.02
C VAL A 86 7.98 -24.80 2.71
N LEU A 87 7.54 -25.39 1.58
CA LEU A 87 7.64 -24.76 0.28
C LEU A 87 6.69 -23.54 0.19
N LYS A 88 5.45 -23.68 0.67
CA LYS A 88 4.47 -22.58 0.72
C LYS A 88 4.99 -21.38 1.51
N TYR A 89 5.36 -21.60 2.77
CA TYR A 89 5.79 -20.52 3.64
C TYR A 89 7.14 -19.93 3.21
N GLY A 90 8.04 -20.76 2.67
CA GLY A 90 9.29 -20.30 2.08
C GLY A 90 9.07 -19.35 0.89
N ALA A 91 8.23 -19.75 -0.08
CA ALA A 91 7.92 -18.90 -1.23
C ALA A 91 7.22 -17.60 -0.82
N ASN A 92 6.28 -17.66 0.12
CA ASN A 92 5.58 -16.48 0.64
C ASN A 92 6.52 -15.53 1.41
N ALA A 93 7.48 -16.07 2.17
CA ALA A 93 8.50 -15.28 2.85
C ALA A 93 9.40 -14.55 1.85
N VAL A 94 9.85 -15.24 0.80
CA VAL A 94 10.62 -14.62 -0.28
C VAL A 94 9.82 -13.52 -0.96
N LEU A 95 8.54 -13.77 -1.28
CA LEU A 95 7.66 -12.76 -1.88
C LEU A 95 7.53 -11.51 -0.99
N MET A 96 7.28 -11.70 0.31
CA MET A 96 7.18 -10.60 1.27
C MET A 96 8.49 -9.78 1.32
N VAL A 97 9.64 -10.45 1.42
CA VAL A 97 10.95 -9.79 1.43
C VAL A 97 11.17 -8.98 0.15
N VAL A 98 10.89 -9.56 -1.02
CA VAL A 98 11.02 -8.87 -2.31
C VAL A 98 10.13 -7.64 -2.38
N VAL A 99 8.87 -7.74 -1.94
CA VAL A 99 7.94 -6.59 -1.86
C VAL A 99 8.53 -5.48 -0.98
N LEU A 100 9.01 -5.81 0.23
CA LEU A 100 9.58 -4.83 1.15
C LEU A 100 10.85 -4.17 0.59
N LEU A 101 11.72 -4.95 -0.06
CA LEU A 101 12.93 -4.44 -0.71
C LEU A 101 12.59 -3.48 -1.85
N LEU A 102 11.64 -3.83 -2.72
CA LEU A 102 11.19 -2.99 -3.84
C LEU A 102 10.56 -1.69 -3.34
N LEU A 103 9.71 -1.74 -2.31
CA LEU A 103 9.11 -0.55 -1.71
C LEU A 103 10.16 0.34 -1.04
N GLY A 104 11.11 -0.26 -0.33
CA GLY A 104 12.25 0.44 0.27
C GLY A 104 13.12 1.12 -0.79
N TRP A 105 13.42 0.42 -1.89
CA TRP A 105 14.18 0.97 -3.02
C TRP A 105 13.43 2.10 -3.72
N ALA A 106 12.14 1.93 -4.02
CA ALA A 106 11.30 2.98 -4.60
C ALA A 106 11.28 4.23 -3.72
N ARG A 107 11.13 4.07 -2.40
CA ARG A 107 11.18 5.18 -1.44
C ARG A 107 12.53 5.90 -1.46
N ARG A 108 13.65 5.17 -1.50
CA ARG A 108 14.99 5.77 -1.63
C ARG A 108 15.09 6.57 -2.93
N ARG A 109 14.65 6.01 -4.06
CA ARG A 109 14.68 6.68 -5.37
C ARG A 109 13.88 7.98 -5.36
N LEU A 110 12.69 8.00 -4.74
CA LEU A 110 11.89 9.21 -4.59
C LEU A 110 12.62 10.30 -3.80
N ARG A 111 13.33 9.95 -2.72
CA ARG A 111 14.14 10.93 -1.96
C ARG A 111 15.25 11.54 -2.81
N HIS A 112 15.88 10.76 -3.68
CA HIS A 112 16.97 11.25 -4.54
C HIS A 112 16.49 12.18 -5.66
N ILE A 113 15.31 11.92 -6.25
CA ILE A 113 14.72 12.78 -7.29
C ILE A 113 14.38 14.16 -6.75
N THR A 114 13.85 14.25 -5.52
CA THR A 114 13.47 15.52 -4.89
C THR A 114 14.67 16.38 -4.48
N VAL A 115 15.87 15.81 -4.28
CA VAL A 115 17.08 16.56 -3.90
C VAL A 115 17.81 17.17 -5.11
N ARG A 116 17.63 16.61 -6.32
CA ARG A 116 18.31 17.04 -7.56
C ARG A 116 17.79 18.29 -8.34
N PRO A 117 16.86 19.15 -7.88
CA PRO A 117 16.43 20.32 -8.67
C PRO A 117 17.29 21.60 -8.63
N LEU A 118 18.24 21.78 -7.68
CA LEU A 118 18.81 23.11 -7.40
C LEU A 118 20.30 23.32 -7.71
N GLU A 119 21.05 22.26 -8.04
CA GLU A 119 22.48 22.38 -8.36
C GLU A 119 22.72 22.82 -9.82
N GLY A 120 21.80 22.52 -10.75
CA GLY A 120 21.94 22.90 -12.16
C GLY A 120 21.57 24.34 -12.50
N ALA A 121 20.91 25.07 -11.58
CA ALA A 121 20.42 26.42 -11.81
C ALA A 121 21.35 27.54 -11.30
N ARG A 122 22.46 27.19 -10.62
CA ARG A 122 23.42 28.17 -10.06
C ARG A 122 24.69 28.34 -10.88
N SER A 123 24.77 27.68 -12.03
CA SER A 123 25.96 27.64 -12.90
C SER A 123 25.69 28.19 -14.30
N ALA A 124 24.68 29.04 -14.46
CA ALA A 124 24.34 29.73 -15.71
C ALA A 124 24.36 31.25 -15.51
#